data_AF-A0A924PQH7-F1
#
_entry.id   AF-A0A924PQH7-F1
#
_cell.length_a   1.000
_cell.length_b   1.000
_cell.length_c   1.000
_cell.angle_alpha   90.00
_cell.angle_beta   90.00
_cell.angle_gamma   90.00
#
_symmetry.space_group_name_H-M   'P 1'
#
loop_
_entity.id
_entity.type
_entity.pdbx_description
1 polymer ?
#
loop_
_entity_poly.entity_id
_entity_poly.type
_entity_poly.pdbx_seq_one_letter_code
_entity_poly.pdbx_strand_id
1 'polypeptide(L)'
;MTPLQGVTAEQIQAALTTALQPLSIDVTDDSHLHAGHEGAKSGRHFSVHLRAQCFNGLSHVQRHRLVYDALRDLIPQGIHALAIKAEPV
;
A
#
# COMPACT_ATOMS: atom_id res chain seq x y z
N MET A 1 11.63 4.43 24.28
CA MET A 1 11.89 3.20 23.50
C MET A 1 10.61 2.90 22.75
N THR A 2 10.46 3.46 21.56
CA THR A 2 9.25 3.29 20.72
C THR A 2 9.19 1.84 20.27
N PRO A 3 8.10 1.08 20.50
CA PRO A 3 8.05 -0.29 20.04
C PRO A 3 8.17 -0.31 18.52
N LEU A 4 8.96 -1.25 18.00
CA LEU A 4 9.05 -1.60 16.58
C LEU A 4 7.68 -2.14 16.13
N GLN A 5 6.73 -1.25 15.86
CA GLN A 5 5.44 -1.58 15.27
C GLN A 5 5.58 -1.41 13.76
N GLY A 6 5.33 -2.48 13.00
CA GLY A 6 5.57 -2.53 11.56
C GLY A 6 4.80 -1.45 10.76
N VAL A 7 4.96 -1.48 9.45
CA VAL A 7 4.38 -0.49 8.52
C VAL A 7 2.90 -0.21 8.79
N THR A 8 2.50 1.06 8.98
CA THR A 8 1.10 1.46 9.15
C THR A 8 0.48 1.98 7.85
N ALA A 9 -0.86 2.02 7.79
CA ALA A 9 -1.59 2.61 6.66
C ALA A 9 -1.20 4.07 6.41
N GLU A 10 -0.97 4.85 7.47
CA GLU A 10 -0.53 6.25 7.39
C GLU A 10 0.85 6.38 6.72
N GLN A 11 1.80 5.47 7.00
CA GLN A 11 3.11 5.48 6.36
C GLN A 11 3.02 5.18 4.86
N ILE A 12 2.17 4.21 4.49
CA ILE A 12 1.88 3.88 3.09
C ILE A 12 1.25 5.08 2.38
N GLN A 13 0.25 5.71 3.00
CA GLN A 13 -0.42 6.88 2.46
C GLN A 13 0.55 8.05 2.25
N ALA A 14 1.41 8.33 3.23
CA ALA A 14 2.40 9.39 3.14
C ALA A 14 3.41 9.13 2.01
N ALA A 15 3.97 7.92 1.92
CA ALA A 15 4.92 7.55 0.87
C ALA A 15 4.31 7.69 -0.54
N LEU A 16 3.08 7.19 -0.73
CA LEU A 16 2.37 7.30 -2.00
C LEU A 16 1.99 8.74 -2.34
N THR A 17 1.63 9.54 -1.34
CA THR A 17 1.31 10.96 -1.54
C THR A 17 2.53 11.73 -2.01
N THR A 18 3.68 11.50 -1.38
CA THR A 18 4.94 12.13 -1.76
C THR A 18 5.43 11.68 -3.15
N ALA A 19 5.34 10.38 -3.45
CA ALA A 19 5.88 9.83 -4.69
C ALA A 19 4.99 10.06 -5.92
N LEU A 20 3.66 9.96 -5.78
CA LEU A 20 2.72 9.91 -6.91
C LEU A 20 1.77 11.11 -6.98
N GLN A 21 1.73 11.95 -5.94
CA GLN A 21 0.85 13.12 -5.83
C GLN A 21 -0.59 12.83 -6.30
N PRO A 22 -1.26 11.81 -5.73
CA PRO A 22 -2.60 11.43 -6.13
C PRO A 22 -3.62 12.52 -5.80
N LEU A 23 -4.64 12.65 -6.65
CA LEU A 23 -5.82 13.47 -6.39
C LEU A 23 -6.69 12.87 -5.27
N SER A 24 -6.67 11.55 -5.12
CA SER A 24 -7.38 10.85 -4.05
C SER A 24 -6.62 9.59 -3.69
N ILE A 25 -6.53 9.30 -2.39
CA ILE A 25 -5.87 8.12 -1.86
C ILE A 25 -6.66 7.60 -0.66
N ASP A 26 -6.86 6.29 -0.63
CA ASP A 26 -7.48 5.56 0.46
C ASP A 26 -6.61 4.33 0.76
N VAL A 27 -6.24 4.16 2.02
CA VAL A 27 -5.40 3.04 2.49
C VAL A 27 -6.10 2.38 3.66
N THR A 28 -6.45 1.11 3.49
CA THR A 28 -7.12 0.29 4.51
C THR A 28 -6.18 -0.80 5.01
N ASP A 29 -6.11 -0.99 6.34
CA ASP A 29 -5.38 -2.10 6.97
C ASP A 29 -6.33 -3.29 7.16
N ASP A 30 -6.16 -4.30 6.31
CA ASP A 30 -6.94 -5.54 6.30
C ASP A 30 -6.30 -6.65 7.15
N SER A 31 -5.25 -6.32 7.93
CA SER A 31 -4.53 -7.30 8.76
C SER A 31 -5.43 -7.99 9.80
N HIS A 32 -6.53 -7.34 10.22
CA HIS A 32 -7.48 -7.88 11.19
C HIS A 32 -8.32 -9.05 10.67
N LEU A 33 -8.46 -9.23 9.35
CA LEU A 33 -9.25 -10.32 8.77
C LEU A 33 -8.64 -11.71 9.02
N HIS A 34 -7.39 -11.79 9.46
CA HIS A 34 -6.67 -13.05 9.73
C HIS A 34 -6.31 -13.26 11.19
N ALA A 35 -6.72 -12.37 12.10
CA ALA A 35 -6.50 -12.49 13.53
C ALA A 35 -7.49 -13.51 14.15
N GLY A 36 -7.24 -14.82 13.97
CA GLY A 36 -8.14 -15.83 14.55
C GLY A 36 -7.80 -17.32 14.42
N HIS A 37 -6.72 -17.71 13.73
CA HIS A 37 -6.39 -19.13 13.56
C HIS A 37 -4.97 -19.48 14.02
N GLU A 38 -4.79 -20.65 14.62
CA GLU A 38 -3.55 -21.19 15.22
C GLU A 38 -2.40 -21.45 14.21
N GLY A 39 -2.58 -21.05 12.94
CA GLY A 39 -1.55 -20.99 11.89
C GLY A 39 -1.26 -19.57 11.35
N ALA A 40 -1.85 -18.53 11.94
CA ALA A 40 -1.79 -17.15 11.47
C ALA A 40 -0.43 -16.48 11.75
N LYS A 41 0.61 -16.94 11.04
CA LYS A 41 1.78 -16.10 10.72
C LYS A 41 1.50 -15.23 9.48
N SER A 42 0.25 -14.83 9.27
CA SER A 42 -0.15 -14.02 8.11
C SER A 42 0.21 -12.58 8.38
N GLY A 43 1.21 -12.07 7.65
CA GLY A 43 1.71 -10.71 7.80
C GLY A 43 0.67 -9.64 7.45
N ARG A 44 1.09 -8.37 7.46
CA ARG A 44 0.15 -7.25 7.32
C ARG A 44 -0.37 -7.13 5.89
N HIS A 45 -1.68 -7.04 5.77
CA HIS A 45 -2.38 -6.89 4.48
C HIS A 45 -2.91 -5.46 4.38
N PHE A 46 -2.66 -4.82 3.25
CA PHE A 46 -3.15 -3.47 2.99
C PHE A 46 -3.88 -3.40 1.67
N SER A 47 -4.95 -2.62 1.63
CA SER A 47 -5.65 -2.25 0.40
C SER A 47 -5.41 -0.77 0.12
N VAL A 48 -4.92 -0.45 -1.07
CA VAL A 48 -4.59 0.91 -1.50
C VAL A 48 -5.38 1.23 -2.75
N HIS A 49 -6.26 2.21 -2.65
CA HIS A 49 -6.97 2.78 -3.78
C HIS A 49 -6.47 4.20 -4.01
N LEU A 50 -5.96 4.50 -5.20
CA LEU A 50 -5.53 5.87 -5.51
C LEU A 50 -5.80 6.29 -6.95
N ARG A 51 -6.07 7.59 -7.11
CA ARG A 51 -6.32 8.25 -8.39
C ARG A 51 -5.27 9.32 -8.63
N ALA A 52 -4.57 9.27 -9.76
CA ALA A 52 -3.49 10.21 -10.06
C ALA A 52 -3.32 10.46 -11.57
N GLN A 53 -2.90 11.68 -11.94
CA GLN A 53 -2.58 12.03 -13.33
C GLN A 53 -1.41 11.23 -13.89
N CYS A 54 -0.47 10.82 -13.04
CA CYS A 54 0.69 10.00 -13.45
C CYS A 54 0.29 8.63 -14.01
N PHE A 55 -0.96 8.20 -13.84
CA PHE A 55 -1.50 6.96 -14.38
C PHE A 55 -2.11 7.09 -15.78
N ASN A 56 -2.27 8.31 -16.29
CA ASN A 56 -2.86 8.57 -17.59
C ASN A 56 -1.94 8.05 -18.70
N GLY A 57 -2.50 7.25 -19.61
CA GLY A 57 -1.74 6.59 -20.68
C GLY A 57 -0.92 5.37 -20.24
N LEU A 58 -0.91 5.01 -18.94
CA LEU A 58 -0.23 3.82 -18.45
C LEU A 58 -1.17 2.60 -18.44
N SER A 59 -0.61 1.43 -18.75
CA SER A 59 -1.26 0.13 -18.55
C SER A 59 -1.40 -0.22 -17.07
N HIS A 60 -2.30 -1.15 -16.76
CA HIS A 60 -2.54 -1.61 -15.39
C HIS A 60 -1.25 -2.06 -14.67
N VAL A 61 -0.39 -2.82 -15.38
CA VAL A 61 0.89 -3.30 -14.84
C VAL A 61 1.85 -2.14 -14.55
N GLN A 62 1.92 -1.13 -15.44
CA GLN A 62 2.77 0.04 -15.23
C GLN A 62 2.32 0.86 -14.01
N ARG A 63 1.01 1.03 -13.82
CA ARG A 63 0.47 1.71 -12.63
C ARG A 63 0.80 0.96 -11.36
N HIS A 64 0.61 -0.36 -11.34
CA HIS A 64 1.00 -1.18 -10.19
C HIS A 64 2.49 -1.05 -9.91
N ARG A 65 3.33 -1.04 -10.95
CA ARG A 65 4.78 -0.89 -10.78
C ARG A 65 5.17 0.43 -10.13
N LEU A 66 4.52 1.55 -10.50
CA LEU A 66 4.74 2.83 -9.84
C LEU A 66 4.39 2.80 -8.35
N VAL A 67 3.27 2.14 -8.00
CA VAL A 67 2.86 1.97 -6.59
C VAL A 67 3.87 1.10 -5.83
N TYR A 68 4.34 0.01 -6.44
CA TYR A 68 5.37 -0.85 -5.85
C TYR A 68 6.70 -0.12 -5.68
N ASP A 69 7.14 0.67 -6.66
CA ASP A 69 8.37 1.47 -6.57
C ASP A 69 8.27 2.54 -5.47
N ALA A 70 7.10 3.18 -5.32
CA ALA A 70 6.86 4.15 -4.24
C ALA A 70 6.89 3.51 -2.84
N LEU A 71 6.53 2.23 -2.72
CA LEU A 71 6.48 1.49 -1.46
C LEU A 71 7.69 0.57 -1.26
N ARG A 72 8.68 0.63 -2.14
CA ARG A 72 9.80 -0.31 -2.19
C ARG A 72 10.55 -0.43 -0.86
N ASP A 73 10.70 0.68 -0.15
CA ASP A 73 11.37 0.72 1.14
C ASP A 73 10.50 0.23 2.29
N LEU A 74 9.17 0.35 2.16
CA LEU A 74 8.19 -0.08 3.18
C LEU A 74 7.85 -1.57 3.08
N ILE A 75 7.86 -2.14 1.87
CA ILE A 75 7.57 -3.57 1.67
C ILE A 75 8.39 -4.50 2.56
N PRO A 76 9.74 -4.42 2.60
CA PRO A 76 10.54 -5.29 3.45
C PRO A 76 10.34 -5.04 4.96
N GLN A 77 9.72 -3.93 5.35
CA GLN A 77 9.50 -3.57 6.76
C GLN A 77 8.22 -4.20 7.35
N GLY A 78 7.44 -4.95 6.56
CA GLY A 78 6.33 -5.74 7.10
C GLY A 78 5.05 -5.79 6.27
N ILE A 79 5.04 -5.27 5.04
CA ILE A 79 3.91 -5.46 4.11
C ILE A 79 4.03 -6.87 3.52
N HIS A 80 3.05 -7.74 3.79
CA HIS A 80 3.02 -9.10 3.29
C HIS A 80 2.22 -9.23 2.00
N ALA A 81 1.10 -8.50 1.93
CA ALA A 81 0.26 -8.42 0.74
C ALA A 81 -0.29 -7.00 0.57
N LEU A 82 -0.38 -6.56 -0.68
CA LEU A 82 -0.91 -5.26 -1.04
C LEU A 82 -1.93 -5.42 -2.18
N ALA A 83 -3.20 -5.11 -1.90
CA ALA A 83 -4.21 -4.94 -2.94
C ALA A 83 -4.08 -3.51 -3.48
N ILE A 84 -3.85 -3.37 -4.79
CA ILE A 84 -3.66 -2.08 -5.43
C ILE A 84 -4.80 -1.85 -6.41
N LYS A 85 -5.45 -0.69 -6.28
CA LYS A 85 -6.37 -0.14 -7.28
C LYS A 85 -5.87 1.23 -7.71
N ALA A 86 -5.22 1.28 -8.87
CA ALA A 86 -4.62 2.48 -9.42
C ALA A 86 -5.41 2.97 -10.65
N GLU A 87 -6.12 4.09 -10.49
CA GLU A 87 -7.06 4.63 -11.46
C GLU A 87 -6.57 5.97 -12.05
N PRO A 88 -6.64 6.16 -13.37
CA PRO A 88 -6.34 7.45 -14.00
C PRO A 88 -7.41 8.50 -13.61
N VAL A 89 -7.10 9.77 -13.90
CA VAL A 89 -8.05 10.88 -13.76
C VAL A 89 -8.46 11.43 -15.10
#